data_AF-A0A7C3QPX4-F1
#
_entry.id   AF-A0A7C3QPX4-F1
#
_cell.length_a   1.000
_cell.length_b   1.000
_cell.length_c   1.000
_cell.angle_alpha   90.00
_cell.angle_beta   90.00
_cell.angle_gamma   90.00
#
_symmetry.space_group_name_H-M   'P 1'
#
loop_
_entity.id
_entity.type
_entity.pdbx_description
1 polymer ?
#
loop_
_entity_poly.entity_id
_entity_poly.type
_entity_poly.pdbx_seq_one_letter_code
_entity_poly.pdbx_strand_id
1 'polypeptide(L)'
;FESLQLDVSLFIAAGLQCYFTSMASMLEMETNHPHTSDLCPVCGSLAVAGYLTQNTGQRYLQCSMCATEWHYPRVLCVHCNTSKDLNYKTIEGQKPEIKTEVCSHCSSYIKLMNLDINTELDAVADDLNSFFIDFELSGEGYFKNSINYFLIPVEKVES
;
A
#
# COMPACT_ATOMS: atom_id res chain seq x y z
N PHE A 1 -22.71 -16.13 10.14
CA PHE A 1 -21.81 -15.06 9.65
C PHE A 1 -21.11 -15.50 8.35
N GLU A 2 -21.75 -16.37 7.58
CA GLU A 2 -21.13 -17.22 6.55
C GLU A 2 -21.49 -16.75 5.13
N SER A 3 -21.92 -15.50 5.01
CA SER A 3 -22.34 -14.88 3.76
C SER A 3 -22.40 -13.37 3.92
N LEU A 4 -21.35 -12.73 4.44
CA LEU A 4 -21.17 -11.33 4.08
C LEU A 4 -20.86 -11.38 2.58
N GLN A 5 -21.92 -11.28 1.78
CA GLN A 5 -21.83 -11.39 0.34
C GLN A 5 -20.76 -10.38 -0.10
N LEU A 6 -19.84 -10.83 -0.96
CA LEU A 6 -18.67 -10.06 -1.39
C LEU A 6 -19.08 -8.68 -1.94
N ASP A 7 -20.28 -8.57 -2.49
CA ASP A 7 -20.89 -7.32 -2.93
C ASP A 7 -21.04 -6.28 -1.81
N VAL A 8 -21.47 -6.66 -0.61
CA VAL A 8 -21.63 -5.74 0.53
C VAL A 8 -20.29 -5.30 1.11
N SER A 9 -19.27 -6.16 1.07
CA SER A 9 -17.95 -5.84 1.64
C SER A 9 -17.30 -4.62 1.00
N LEU A 10 -17.47 -4.42 -0.31
CA LEU A 10 -16.96 -3.24 -1.03
C LEU A 10 -17.62 -1.95 -0.53
N PHE A 11 -18.94 -1.97 -0.34
CA PHE A 11 -19.68 -0.82 0.16
C PHE A 11 -19.38 -0.52 1.63
N ILE A 12 -19.18 -1.56 2.45
CA ILE A 12 -18.74 -1.41 3.84
C ILE A 12 -17.35 -0.79 3.88
N ALA A 13 -16.41 -1.30 3.08
CA ALA A 13 -15.05 -0.77 2.98
C ALA A 13 -15.06 0.71 2.57
N ALA A 14 -15.81 1.06 1.53
CA ALA A 14 -15.96 2.45 1.09
C ALA A 14 -16.54 3.35 2.19
N GLY A 15 -17.61 2.90 2.87
CA GLY A 15 -18.23 3.64 3.96
C GLY A 15 -17.26 3.86 5.13
N LEU A 16 -16.50 2.83 5.51
CA LEU A 16 -15.46 2.92 6.53
C LEU A 16 -14.34 3.88 6.10
N GLN A 17 -13.86 3.80 4.87
CA GLN A 17 -12.82 4.69 4.37
C GLN A 17 -13.27 6.16 4.40
N CYS A 18 -14.50 6.47 3.97
CA CYS A 18 -15.04 7.82 4.09
C CYS A 18 -15.10 8.30 5.55
N TYR A 19 -15.60 7.46 6.45
CA TYR A 19 -15.71 7.79 7.87
C TYR A 19 -14.33 8.04 8.50
N PHE A 20 -13.39 7.11 8.33
CA PHE A 20 -12.06 7.20 8.93
C PHE A 20 -11.23 8.33 8.32
N THR A 21 -11.37 8.60 7.02
CA THR A 21 -10.71 9.76 6.38
C THR A 21 -11.27 11.07 6.95
N SER A 22 -12.59 11.17 7.12
CA SER A 22 -13.20 12.33 7.77
C SER A 22 -12.70 12.52 9.20
N MET A 23 -12.61 11.44 9.99
CA MET A 23 -12.09 11.49 11.35
C MET A 23 -10.62 11.90 11.39
N ALA A 24 -9.79 11.34 10.51
CA ALA A 24 -8.37 11.66 10.43
C ALA A 24 -8.11 13.12 10.04
N SER A 25 -8.94 13.69 9.15
CA SER A 25 -8.81 15.10 8.72
C SER A 25 -9.04 16.12 9.85
N MET A 26 -9.67 15.70 10.95
CA MET A 26 -9.92 16.54 12.13
C MET A 26 -8.79 16.48 13.17
N LEU A 27 -7.78 15.63 12.98
CA LEU A 27 -6.67 15.50 13.91
C LEU A 27 -5.56 16.49 13.58
N GLU A 28 -5.06 17.16 14.60
CA GLU A 28 -3.79 17.90 14.52
C GLU A 28 -2.65 16.92 14.77
N MET A 29 -1.96 16.51 13.71
CA MET A 29 -0.80 15.63 13.83
C MET A 29 0.49 16.44 14.01
N GLU A 30 1.24 16.15 15.06
CA GLU A 30 2.63 16.59 15.15
C GLU A 30 3.49 15.76 14.19
N THR A 31 3.98 16.40 13.13
CA THR A 31 4.75 15.77 12.04
C THR A 31 6.22 15.54 12.39
N ASN A 32 6.65 15.89 13.60
CA ASN A 32 8.08 15.92 13.99
C ASN A 32 8.62 14.61 14.56
N HIS A 33 7.79 13.57 14.70
CA HIS A 33 8.25 12.28 15.20
C HIS A 33 8.51 11.30 14.04
N PRO A 34 9.72 10.73 13.94
CA PRO A 34 10.00 9.69 12.96
C PRO A 34 9.09 8.48 13.22
N HIS A 35 8.19 8.20 12.29
CA HIS A 35 7.34 7.02 12.35
C HIS A 35 7.97 5.89 11.53
N THR A 36 8.52 4.88 12.21
CA THR A 36 9.21 3.74 11.58
C THR A 36 8.44 2.43 11.72
N SER A 37 7.10 2.52 11.73
CA SER A 37 6.21 1.36 11.65
C SER A 37 5.57 1.31 10.26
N ASP A 38 5.32 0.08 9.81
CA ASP A 38 4.50 -0.27 8.65
C ASP A 38 3.01 0.06 8.81
N LEU A 39 2.57 0.35 10.03
CA LEU A 39 1.20 0.70 10.35
C LEU A 39 0.98 2.21 10.29
N CYS A 40 -0.23 2.63 9.96
CA CYS A 40 -0.62 4.02 9.97
C CYS A 40 -0.56 4.60 11.40
N PRO A 41 0.05 5.79 11.61
CA PRO A 41 0.11 6.42 12.93
C PRO A 41 -1.25 6.90 13.46
N VAL A 42 -2.28 6.98 12.61
CA VAL A 42 -3.62 7.46 12.99
C VAL A 42 -4.56 6.32 13.35
N CYS A 43 -4.67 5.31 12.50
CA CYS A 43 -5.65 4.23 12.67
C CYS A 43 -5.04 2.83 12.80
N GLY A 44 -3.71 2.71 12.73
CA GLY A 44 -3.02 1.42 12.85
C GLY A 44 -3.19 0.49 11.64
N SER A 45 -3.86 0.90 10.57
CA SER A 45 -4.02 0.08 9.36
C SER A 45 -2.75 0.10 8.49
N LEU A 46 -2.53 -0.96 7.71
CA LEU A 46 -1.46 -1.02 6.72
C LEU A 46 -1.64 0.06 5.62
N ALA A 47 -0.56 0.33 4.89
CA ALA A 47 -0.63 1.12 3.67
C ALA A 47 -1.43 0.40 2.57
N VAL A 48 -1.97 1.14 1.60
CA VAL A 48 -2.45 0.58 0.32
C VAL A 48 -1.32 0.52 -0.71
N ALA A 49 -0.54 1.60 -0.80
CA ALA A 49 0.67 1.72 -1.61
C ALA A 49 1.58 2.80 -1.00
N GLY A 50 2.77 2.97 -1.57
CA GLY A 50 3.61 4.13 -1.30
C GLY A 50 3.62 5.13 -2.46
N TYR A 51 4.12 6.33 -2.20
CA TYR A 51 4.43 7.36 -3.19
C TYR A 51 5.92 7.68 -3.18
N LEU A 52 6.43 8.05 -4.35
CA LEU A 52 7.67 8.81 -4.47
C LEU A 52 7.31 10.25 -4.83
N THR A 53 7.61 11.18 -3.92
CA THR A 53 7.24 12.59 -4.07
C THR A 53 8.05 13.30 -5.14
N GLN A 54 7.46 14.35 -5.71
CA GLN A 54 8.12 15.15 -6.72
C GLN A 54 9.43 15.79 -6.23
N ASN A 55 10.43 15.84 -7.11
CA ASN A 55 11.72 16.52 -6.98
C ASN A 55 12.66 15.98 -5.88
N THR A 56 12.11 15.45 -4.79
CA THR A 56 12.88 14.93 -3.65
C THR A 56 12.98 13.41 -3.68
N GLY A 57 12.04 12.73 -4.37
CA GLY A 57 11.93 11.28 -4.36
C GLY A 57 11.80 10.71 -2.95
N GLN A 58 11.26 11.47 -1.99
CA GLN A 58 10.98 10.95 -0.65
C GLN A 58 9.87 9.91 -0.76
N ARG A 59 9.97 8.88 0.09
CA ARG A 59 8.96 7.84 0.14
C ARG A 59 7.94 8.15 1.21
N TYR A 60 6.68 8.20 0.81
CA TYR A 60 5.53 8.25 1.70
C TYR A 60 4.72 6.98 1.53
N LEU A 61 3.99 6.60 2.57
CA LEU A 61 3.00 5.52 2.53
C LEU A 61 1.62 6.13 2.70
N GLN A 62 0.63 5.65 1.96
CA GLN A 62 -0.77 6.08 2.11
C GLN A 62 -1.56 5.00 2.83
N CYS A 63 -2.26 5.37 3.91
CA CYS A 63 -3.09 4.44 4.66
C CYS A 63 -4.20 3.86 3.79
N SER A 64 -4.41 2.54 3.90
CA SER A 64 -5.52 1.84 3.24
C SER A 64 -6.92 2.19 3.77
N MET A 65 -7.01 2.79 4.97
CA MET A 65 -8.29 3.05 5.65
C MET A 65 -8.61 4.55 5.78
N CYS A 66 -7.72 5.33 6.39
CA CYS A 66 -7.99 6.75 6.68
C CYS A 66 -7.29 7.73 5.72
N ALA A 67 -6.66 7.21 4.65
CA ALA A 67 -5.89 7.97 3.66
C ALA A 67 -4.73 8.83 4.22
N THR A 68 -4.42 8.75 5.52
CA THR A 68 -3.27 9.46 6.09
C THR A 68 -1.99 9.02 5.40
N GLU A 69 -1.19 9.99 5.00
CA GLU A 69 0.13 9.78 4.45
C GLU A 69 1.21 10.00 5.51
N TRP A 70 2.25 9.16 5.51
CA TRP A 70 3.39 9.36 6.38
C TRP A 70 4.70 9.06 5.68
N HIS A 71 5.73 9.83 6.00
CA HIS A 71 7.08 9.60 5.51
C HIS A 71 7.60 8.27 6.05
N TYR A 72 8.25 7.50 5.19
CA TYR A 72 8.95 6.29 5.60
C TYR A 72 10.30 6.21 4.88
N PRO A 73 11.44 6.00 5.59
CA PRO A 73 12.77 5.98 4.99
C PRO A 73 12.91 5.02 3.81
N ARG A 74 13.33 5.54 2.67
CA ARG A 74 13.42 4.83 1.38
C ARG A 74 14.46 3.69 1.35
N VAL A 75 15.37 3.69 2.32
CA VAL A 75 16.45 2.68 2.45
C VAL A 75 16.04 1.48 3.30
N LEU A 76 14.83 1.47 3.85
CA LEU A 76 14.35 0.41 4.74
C LEU A 76 13.18 -0.33 4.09
N CYS A 77 13.14 -1.65 4.20
CA CYS A 77 11.95 -2.44 3.91
C CYS A 77 10.81 -1.98 4.83
N VAL A 78 9.64 -1.70 4.26
CA VAL A 78 8.47 -1.26 5.03
C VAL A 78 8.11 -2.28 6.13
N HIS A 79 8.21 -3.58 5.84
CA HIS A 79 7.79 -4.65 6.75
C HIS A 79 8.82 -4.95 7.86
N CYS A 80 10.05 -5.32 7.49
CA CYS A 80 11.04 -5.83 8.45
C CYS A 80 12.09 -4.80 8.88
N ASN A 81 11.96 -3.53 8.44
CA ASN A 81 12.83 -2.41 8.81
C ASN A 81 14.33 -2.61 8.50
N THR A 82 14.68 -3.56 7.63
CA THR A 82 16.06 -3.80 7.19
C THR A 82 16.36 -3.07 5.89
N SER A 83 17.61 -2.65 5.68
CA SER A 83 18.09 -2.19 4.38
C SER A 83 18.68 -3.30 3.50
N LYS A 84 18.78 -4.52 4.05
CA LYS A 84 19.35 -5.67 3.35
C LYS A 84 18.39 -6.16 2.27
N ASP A 85 18.95 -6.45 1.10
CA ASP A 85 18.26 -7.09 -0.03
C ASP A 85 16.98 -6.37 -0.49
N LEU A 86 16.93 -5.05 -0.29
CA LEU A 86 15.86 -4.18 -0.78
C LEU A 86 16.18 -3.71 -2.20
N ASN A 87 15.32 -4.01 -3.16
CA ASN A 87 15.54 -3.73 -4.58
C ASN A 87 14.27 -3.27 -5.26
N TYR A 88 14.41 -2.59 -6.39
CA TYR A 88 13.29 -2.38 -7.32
C TYR A 88 13.26 -3.50 -8.34
N LYS A 89 12.07 -4.08 -8.54
CA LYS A 89 11.84 -5.09 -9.57
C LYS A 89 10.91 -4.54 -10.65
N THR A 90 11.29 -4.74 -11.91
CA THR A 90 10.46 -4.43 -13.07
C THR A 90 9.72 -5.68 -13.50
N ILE A 91 8.40 -5.57 -13.63
CA ILE A 91 7.52 -6.62 -14.12
C ILE A 91 7.13 -6.33 -15.57
N GLU A 92 6.98 -7.36 -16.40
CA GLU A 92 6.54 -7.19 -17.78
C GLU A 92 5.14 -6.53 -17.83
N GLY A 93 4.97 -5.52 -18.70
CA GLY A 93 3.73 -4.74 -18.78
C GLY A 93 3.56 -3.67 -17.69
N GLN A 94 4.51 -3.55 -16.75
CA GLN A 94 4.53 -2.48 -15.75
C GLN A 94 4.76 -1.12 -16.39
N LYS A 95 3.86 -0.17 -16.11
CA LYS A 95 4.04 1.22 -16.49
C LYS A 95 5.18 1.86 -15.68
N PRO A 96 5.99 2.75 -16.28
CA PRO A 96 7.17 3.33 -15.61
C PRO A 96 6.83 4.15 -14.36
N GLU A 97 5.62 4.70 -14.29
CA GLU A 97 5.11 5.46 -13.15
C GLU A 97 4.69 4.59 -11.95
N ILE A 98 4.59 3.27 -12.12
CA ILE A 98 4.40 2.31 -11.02
C ILE A 98 5.73 1.60 -10.80
N LYS A 99 6.29 1.66 -9.60
CA LYS A 99 7.49 0.89 -9.21
C LYS A 99 7.11 -0.21 -8.24
N THR A 100 7.89 -1.29 -8.24
CA THR A 100 7.71 -2.37 -7.26
C THR A 100 8.97 -2.51 -6.43
N GLU A 101 8.86 -2.25 -5.14
CA GLU A 101 9.93 -2.44 -4.18
C GLU A 101 9.79 -3.82 -3.55
N VAL A 102 10.82 -4.66 -3.67
CA VAL A 102 10.85 -6.02 -3.15
C VAL A 102 11.96 -6.14 -2.12
N CYS A 103 11.71 -6.90 -1.06
CA CYS A 103 12.69 -7.25 -0.04
C CYS A 103 12.89 -8.75 -0.02
N SER A 104 14.02 -9.23 -0.56
CA SER A 104 14.31 -10.67 -0.60
C SER A 104 14.68 -11.24 0.77
N HIS A 105 14.96 -10.39 1.77
CA HIS A 105 15.24 -10.83 3.14
C HIS A 105 13.99 -11.38 3.85
N CYS A 106 12.84 -10.72 3.68
CA CYS A 106 11.58 -11.13 4.30
C CYS A 106 10.52 -11.58 3.28
N SER A 107 10.86 -11.64 1.99
CA SER A 107 9.95 -11.97 0.89
C SER A 107 8.70 -11.10 0.86
N SER A 108 8.82 -9.81 1.18
CA SER A 108 7.71 -8.85 1.05
C SER A 108 7.91 -7.91 -0.12
N TYR A 109 6.83 -7.30 -0.60
CA TYR A 109 6.89 -6.20 -1.56
C TYR A 109 5.81 -5.14 -1.29
N ILE A 110 6.03 -3.96 -1.88
CA ILE A 110 5.06 -2.87 -1.94
C ILE A 110 5.14 -2.16 -3.30
N LYS A 111 4.00 -1.73 -3.83
CA LYS A 111 3.94 -0.88 -5.03
C LYS A 111 4.12 0.59 -4.64
N LEU A 112 4.88 1.33 -5.45
CA LEU A 112 5.14 2.75 -5.28
C LEU A 112 4.68 3.54 -6.50
N MET A 113 3.82 4.51 -6.27
CA MET A 113 3.32 5.47 -7.25
C MET A 113 4.35 6.59 -7.42
N ASN A 114 4.90 6.75 -8.62
CA ASN A 114 6.00 7.67 -8.86
C ASN A 114 5.50 9.02 -9.40
N LEU A 115 5.26 9.97 -8.48
CA LEU A 115 4.70 11.29 -8.79
C LEU A 115 5.65 12.19 -9.58
N ASP A 116 6.94 11.86 -9.64
CA ASP A 116 7.89 12.50 -10.56
C ASP A 116 7.55 12.23 -12.04
N ILE A 117 6.89 11.11 -12.34
CA ILE A 117 6.53 10.71 -13.72
C ILE A 117 5.09 11.09 -14.03
N ASN A 118 4.16 10.79 -13.11
CA ASN A 118 2.75 11.10 -13.28
C ASN A 118 2.14 11.57 -11.95
N THR A 119 1.68 12.82 -11.91
CA THR A 119 1.06 13.43 -10.72
C THR A 119 -0.39 13.03 -10.51
N GLU A 120 -1.02 12.44 -11.51
CA GLU A 120 -2.43 12.04 -11.47
C GLU A 120 -2.64 10.62 -10.92
N LEU A 121 -1.56 9.99 -10.42
CA LEU A 121 -1.64 8.67 -9.81
C LEU A 121 -2.45 8.70 -8.51
N ASP A 122 -3.33 7.72 -8.36
CA ASP A 122 -4.10 7.46 -7.15
C ASP A 122 -3.72 6.09 -6.58
N ALA A 123 -3.25 6.05 -5.33
CA ALA A 123 -2.75 4.82 -4.74
C ALA A 123 -3.77 3.68 -4.70
N VAL A 124 -5.07 3.96 -4.57
CA VAL A 124 -6.10 2.92 -4.53
C VAL A 124 -6.41 2.43 -5.94
N ALA A 125 -6.67 3.35 -6.88
CA ALA A 125 -7.06 3.03 -8.25
C ALA A 125 -5.90 2.40 -9.03
N ASP A 126 -4.70 2.95 -8.94
CA ASP A 126 -3.54 2.43 -9.66
C ASP A 126 -2.99 1.14 -9.05
N ASP A 127 -3.18 0.90 -7.74
CA ASP A 127 -2.89 -0.41 -7.16
C ASP A 127 -3.82 -1.49 -7.72
N LEU A 128 -5.12 -1.21 -7.85
CA LEU A 128 -6.10 -2.11 -8.49
C LEU A 128 -5.76 -2.33 -9.97
N ASN A 129 -5.48 -1.25 -10.70
CA ASN A 129 -5.19 -1.30 -12.13
C ASN A 129 -3.88 -2.04 -12.45
N SER A 130 -2.98 -2.15 -11.47
CA SER A 130 -1.72 -2.89 -11.57
C SER A 130 -1.75 -4.23 -10.84
N PHE A 131 -2.93 -4.85 -10.65
CA PHE A 131 -3.07 -6.13 -9.95
C PHE A 131 -2.21 -7.27 -10.52
N PHE A 132 -1.94 -7.29 -11.82
CA PHE A 132 -1.09 -8.33 -12.42
C PHE A 132 0.32 -8.42 -11.80
N ILE A 133 0.84 -7.31 -11.24
CA ILE A 133 2.10 -7.30 -10.49
C ILE A 133 2.00 -8.18 -9.24
N ASP A 134 0.83 -8.18 -8.59
CA ASP A 134 0.59 -8.98 -7.39
C ASP A 134 0.56 -10.47 -7.72
N PHE A 135 -0.05 -10.83 -8.86
CA PHE A 135 -0.09 -12.20 -9.35
C PHE A 135 1.33 -12.73 -9.66
N GLU A 136 2.13 -11.96 -10.38
CA GLU A 136 3.51 -12.35 -10.75
C GLU A 136 4.38 -12.55 -9.50
N LEU A 137 4.38 -11.59 -8.58
CA LEU A 137 5.20 -11.67 -7.38
C LEU A 137 4.75 -12.73 -6.40
N SER A 138 3.45 -12.99 -6.31
CA SER A 138 2.92 -14.10 -5.53
C SER A 138 3.42 -15.45 -6.08
N GLY A 139 3.48 -15.60 -7.42
CA GLY A 139 4.06 -16.78 -8.06
C GLY A 139 5.53 -17.02 -7.75
N GLU A 140 6.27 -15.96 -7.40
CA GLU A 140 7.67 -16.03 -6.98
C GLU A 140 7.87 -16.20 -5.46
N GLY A 141 6.77 -16.28 -4.69
CA GLY A 141 6.81 -16.46 -3.24
C GLY A 141 6.96 -15.16 -2.44
N TYR A 142 6.71 -13.99 -3.04
CA TYR A 142 6.60 -12.74 -2.30
C TYR A 142 5.16 -12.52 -1.81
N PHE A 143 5.02 -11.92 -0.63
CA PHE A 143 3.73 -11.45 -0.11
C PHE A 143 3.64 -9.92 -0.14
N LYS A 144 2.43 -9.41 -0.33
CA LYS A 144 2.15 -7.98 -0.37
C LYS A 144 2.11 -7.42 1.05
N ASN A 145 2.98 -6.47 1.39
CA ASN A 145 2.92 -5.74 2.67
C ASN A 145 2.08 -4.46 2.54
N SER A 146 0.90 -4.59 1.94
CA SER A 146 -0.09 -3.53 1.79
C SER A 146 -1.46 -4.15 1.54
N ILE A 147 -2.54 -3.40 1.77
CA ILE A 147 -3.91 -3.89 1.59
C ILE A 147 -4.76 -2.90 0.81
N ASN A 148 -5.55 -3.44 -0.12
CA ASN A 148 -6.56 -2.69 -0.85
C ASN A 148 -7.93 -3.33 -0.58
N TYR A 149 -8.79 -2.64 0.17
CA TYR A 149 -10.08 -3.19 0.59
C TYR A 149 -11.07 -3.38 -0.57
N PHE A 150 -10.78 -2.83 -1.75
CA PHE A 150 -11.55 -3.09 -2.97
C PHE A 150 -11.13 -4.37 -3.71
N LEU A 151 -10.10 -5.05 -3.20
CA LEU A 151 -9.54 -6.28 -3.75
C LEU A 151 -9.18 -7.24 -2.62
N ILE A 152 -10.22 -7.81 -1.98
CA ILE A 152 -10.05 -8.82 -0.94
C ILE A 152 -10.08 -10.20 -1.61
N PRO A 153 -8.99 -10.99 -1.57
CA PRO A 153 -9.00 -12.34 -2.12
C PRO A 153 -9.99 -13.21 -1.35
N VAL A 154 -10.90 -13.87 -2.07
CA VAL A 154 -11.83 -14.83 -1.48
C VAL A 154 -11.11 -16.16 -1.39
N GLU A 155 -10.77 -16.60 -0.18
CA GLU A 155 -10.39 -17.99 0.02
C GLU A 155 -11.61 -18.86 -0.28
N LYS A 156 -11.49 -19.74 -1.28
CA LYS A 156 -12.42 -20.86 -1.39
C LYS A 156 -12.14 -21.78 -0.21
N VAL A 157 -13.04 -21.78 0.77
CA VAL A 157 -13.08 -22.85 1.76
C VAL A 157 -13.48 -24.12 1.00
N GLU A 158 -12.51 -24.97 0.67
CA GLU A 158 -12.81 -26.31 0.18
C GLU A 158 -13.48 -27.10 1.32
N SER A 159 -14.78 -27.36 1.16
CA SER A 159 -15.58 -28.26 2.01
C SER A 159 -15.46 -29.71 1.55
#